data_AF-A0A2N5YUM3-F1
#
_entry.id   AF-A0A2N5YUM3-F1
#
_cell.length_a   1.000
_cell.length_b   1.000
_cell.length_c   1.000
_cell.angle_alpha   90.00
_cell.angle_beta   90.00
_cell.angle_gamma   90.00
#
_symmetry.space_group_name_H-M   'P 1'
#
loop_
_entity.id
_entity.type
_entity.pdbx_description
1 polymer ?
#
loop_
_entity_poly.entity_id
_entity_poly.type
_entity_poly.pdbx_seq_one_letter_code
_entity_poly.pdbx_strand_id
1 'polypeptide(L)'
;MKQITLTLLVSLVFSYCLIAQEAITTTGGEATGTGGTASYTVGQVFYQTHTGVDGLVAEGVQQPYEISIVTEVETNFVIDLKIDAYPNPTTNFLILYLEDADLSNISYQLYDIQGKIIESH
;
A
#
# COMPACT_ATOMS: atom_id res chain seq x y z
N MET A 1 -35.23 -15.00 2.94
CA MET A 1 -34.93 -15.83 1.75
C MET A 1 -34.59 -15.01 0.53
N LYS A 2 -35.48 -14.12 0.02
CA LYS A 2 -35.20 -13.27 -1.17
C LYS A 2 -33.89 -12.47 -1.13
N GLN A 3 -33.55 -11.87 0.02
CA GLN A 3 -32.30 -11.10 0.17
C GLN A 3 -31.03 -11.97 0.05
N ILE A 4 -31.08 -13.20 0.57
CA ILE A 4 -29.96 -14.17 0.49
C ILE A 4 -29.79 -14.63 -0.96
N THR A 5 -30.89 -14.93 -1.64
CA THR A 5 -30.87 -15.33 -3.06
C THR A 5 -30.33 -14.23 -3.96
N LEU A 6 -30.68 -12.96 -3.70
CA LEU A 6 -30.17 -11.81 -4.45
C LEU A 6 -28.67 -11.60 -4.21
N THR A 7 -28.22 -11.69 -2.96
CA THR A 7 -26.79 -11.54 -2.61
C THR A 7 -25.95 -12.61 -3.30
N LEU A 8 -26.42 -13.85 -3.31
CA LEU A 8 -25.75 -14.96 -4.00
C LEU A 8 -25.66 -14.72 -5.51
N LEU A 9 -26.76 -14.27 -6.13
CA LEU A 9 -26.79 -13.96 -7.56
C LEU A 9 -25.82 -12.83 -7.94
N VAL A 10 -25.78 -11.76 -7.14
CA VAL A 10 -24.86 -10.63 -7.36
C VAL A 10 -23.41 -11.09 -7.24
N SER A 11 -23.07 -11.89 -6.22
CA SER A 11 -21.71 -12.42 -6.06
C SER A 11 -21.28 -13.30 -7.24
N LEU A 12 -22.20 -14.13 -7.76
CA LEU A 12 -21.92 -15.00 -8.90
C LEU A 12 -21.66 -14.20 -10.17
N VAL A 13 -22.47 -13.17 -10.45
CA VAL A 13 -22.29 -12.30 -11.63
C VAL A 13 -21.00 -11.49 -11.53
N PHE A 14 -20.65 -11.01 -10.33
CA PHE A 14 -19.44 -10.22 -10.12
C PHE A 14 -18.16 -11.02 -10.37
N SER A 15 -18.14 -12.31 -10.02
CA SER A 15 -17.01 -13.21 -10.29
C SER A 15 -16.72 -13.38 -11.78
N TYR A 16 -17.71 -13.20 -12.67
CA TYR A 16 -17.52 -13.28 -14.13
C TYR A 16 -17.08 -11.95 -14.76
N CYS A 17 -17.05 -10.85 -14.00
CA CYS A 17 -16.58 -9.53 -14.48
C CYS A 17 -15.14 -9.19 -14.05
N LEU A 18 -14.44 -10.12 -13.39
CA LEU A 18 -13.06 -9.90 -13.00
C LEU A 18 -12.15 -10.11 -14.21
N ILE A 19 -11.75 -9.01 -14.86
CA ILE A 19 -10.72 -9.01 -15.90
C ILE A 19 -9.43 -8.51 -15.23
N ALA A 20 -8.40 -9.37 -15.20
CA ALA A 20 -7.07 -8.99 -14.75
C ALA A 20 -6.22 -8.50 -15.92
N GLN A 21 -5.11 -7.81 -15.62
CA GLN A 21 -4.17 -7.41 -16.65
C GLN A 21 -3.47 -8.64 -17.24
N GLU A 22 -3.48 -8.77 -18.56
CA GLU A 22 -2.79 -9.85 -19.28
C GLU A 22 -1.58 -9.30 -20.03
N ALA A 23 -0.49 -10.06 -20.08
CA ALA A 23 0.70 -9.73 -20.86
C ALA A 23 0.92 -10.79 -21.94
N ILE A 24 1.25 -10.33 -23.15
CA ILE A 24 1.79 -11.19 -24.20
C ILE A 24 3.25 -11.48 -23.84
N THR A 25 3.53 -12.73 -23.48
CA THR A 25 4.82 -13.15 -22.92
C THR A 25 5.26 -14.45 -23.59
N THR A 26 6.56 -14.72 -23.61
CA THR A 26 7.06 -16.00 -24.13
C THR A 26 6.97 -17.10 -23.08
N THR A 27 7.21 -16.75 -21.80
CA THR A 27 7.05 -17.64 -20.64
C THR A 27 7.02 -16.83 -19.35
N GLY A 28 6.68 -17.48 -18.23
CA GLY A 28 6.67 -16.90 -16.90
C GLY A 28 6.42 -17.96 -15.84
N GLY A 29 6.48 -17.57 -14.57
CA GLY A 29 6.22 -18.45 -13.44
C GLY A 29 6.63 -17.85 -12.11
N GLU A 30 6.79 -18.71 -11.10
CA GLU A 30 7.29 -18.34 -9.78
C GLU A 30 8.66 -19.00 -9.56
N ALA A 31 9.60 -18.24 -9.01
CA ALA A 31 10.88 -18.71 -8.54
C ALA A 31 10.85 -18.75 -7.01
N THR A 32 10.98 -19.93 -6.42
CA THR A 32 10.98 -20.14 -4.97
C THR A 32 12.39 -20.47 -4.47
N GLY A 33 12.82 -19.81 -3.40
CA GLY A 33 14.11 -20.06 -2.74
C GLY A 33 14.03 -19.82 -1.23
N THR A 34 15.18 -19.90 -0.55
CA THR A 34 15.27 -19.68 0.90
C THR A 34 14.90 -18.26 1.32
N GLY A 35 14.97 -17.30 0.40
CA GLY A 35 14.57 -15.89 0.62
C GLY A 35 13.12 -15.58 0.28
N GLY A 36 12.30 -16.57 -0.10
CA GLY A 36 10.90 -16.39 -0.48
C GLY A 36 10.57 -16.77 -1.92
N THR A 37 9.42 -16.31 -2.41
CA THR A 37 8.93 -16.56 -3.77
C THR A 37 8.85 -15.24 -4.54
N ALA A 38 9.31 -15.24 -5.79
CA ALA A 38 9.18 -14.11 -6.70
C ALA A 38 8.58 -14.55 -8.04
N SER A 39 7.60 -13.81 -8.54
CA SER A 39 7.04 -14.03 -9.87
C SER A 39 7.97 -13.45 -10.94
N TYR A 40 8.09 -14.14 -12.08
CA TYR A 40 8.88 -13.68 -13.20
C TYR A 40 8.14 -13.85 -14.52
N THR A 41 8.50 -13.02 -15.49
CA THR A 41 7.93 -13.00 -16.83
C THR A 41 9.03 -12.75 -17.84
N VAL A 42 9.01 -13.46 -18.96
CA VAL A 42 9.99 -13.35 -20.05
C VAL A 42 9.28 -12.94 -21.34
N GLY A 43 9.91 -12.06 -22.11
CA GLY A 43 9.41 -11.64 -23.42
C GLY A 43 8.21 -10.69 -23.37
N GLN A 44 7.93 -10.07 -22.22
CA GLN A 44 6.99 -8.97 -22.14
C GLN A 44 7.54 -7.76 -22.90
N VAL A 45 6.72 -7.19 -23.80
CA VAL A 45 7.13 -6.05 -24.65
C VAL A 45 6.78 -4.69 -24.06
N PHE A 46 5.78 -4.62 -23.15
CA PHE A 46 5.39 -3.41 -22.43
C PHE A 46 5.78 -3.54 -20.96
N TYR A 47 6.90 -2.95 -20.58
CA TYR A 47 7.46 -3.00 -19.21
C TYR A 47 8.19 -1.71 -18.83
N GLN A 48 8.12 -0.68 -19.69
CA GLN A 48 8.87 0.54 -19.45
C GLN A 48 8.16 1.47 -18.50
N THR A 49 8.96 2.16 -17.70
CA THR A 49 8.48 3.23 -16.83
C THR A 49 8.72 4.55 -17.53
N HIS A 50 7.64 5.29 -17.77
CA HIS A 50 7.65 6.61 -18.37
C HIS A 50 7.52 7.68 -17.29
N THR A 51 8.49 8.60 -17.25
CA THR A 51 8.46 9.75 -16.34
C THR A 51 8.03 11.00 -17.10
N GLY A 52 7.02 11.69 -16.60
CA GLY A 52 6.55 12.99 -17.08
C GLY A 52 6.61 14.05 -15.98
N VAL A 53 6.22 15.28 -16.32
CA VAL A 53 6.21 16.41 -15.37
C VAL A 53 5.20 16.17 -14.23
N ASP A 54 4.08 15.52 -14.53
CA ASP A 54 2.97 15.32 -13.59
C ASP A 54 2.97 13.94 -12.90
N GLY A 55 4.01 13.14 -13.10
CA GLY A 55 4.13 11.83 -12.45
C GLY A 55 4.80 10.76 -13.31
N LEU A 56 4.59 9.52 -12.91
CA LEU A 56 5.25 8.35 -13.45
C LEU A 56 4.20 7.29 -13.83
N VAL A 57 4.36 6.69 -15.01
CA VAL A 57 3.52 5.60 -15.48
C VAL A 57 4.41 4.39 -15.70
N ALA A 58 4.25 3.37 -14.87
CA ALA A 58 4.92 2.09 -15.03
C ALA A 58 4.04 1.17 -15.89
N GLU A 59 4.50 0.86 -17.09
CA GLU A 59 3.86 -0.16 -17.92
C GLU A 59 4.17 -1.56 -17.39
N GLY A 60 3.30 -2.50 -17.76
CA GLY A 60 3.50 -3.91 -17.49
C GLY A 60 2.66 -4.44 -16.33
N VAL A 61 2.68 -5.77 -16.20
CA VAL A 61 1.75 -6.51 -15.33
C VAL A 61 2.43 -6.89 -14.01
N GLN A 62 3.76 -7.05 -14.03
CA GLN A 62 4.58 -7.29 -12.85
C GLN A 62 4.82 -5.97 -12.11
N GLN A 63 3.83 -5.54 -11.32
CA GLN A 63 3.95 -4.35 -10.46
C GLN A 63 4.37 -4.79 -9.05
N PRO A 64 5.54 -4.35 -8.54
CA PRO A 64 5.93 -4.65 -7.17
C PRO A 64 4.98 -3.92 -6.19
N TYR A 65 4.61 -4.60 -5.11
CA TYR A 65 3.97 -3.93 -3.99
C TYR A 65 5.04 -3.23 -3.16
N GLU A 66 5.25 -1.94 -3.44
CA GLU A 66 6.19 -1.11 -2.69
C GLU A 66 5.45 -0.33 -1.60
N ILE A 67 5.86 -0.55 -0.35
CA ILE A 67 5.47 0.32 0.77
C ILE A 67 6.51 1.43 0.82
N SER A 68 6.26 2.51 0.10
CA SER A 68 7.08 3.72 0.22
C SER A 68 6.67 4.44 1.49
N ILE A 69 7.56 4.49 2.48
CA ILE A 69 7.37 5.37 3.63
C ILE A 69 7.71 6.78 3.16
N VAL A 70 6.71 7.51 2.67
CA VAL A 70 6.86 8.92 2.31
C VAL A 70 7.04 9.70 3.61
N THR A 71 8.26 9.69 4.13
CA THR A 71 8.67 10.45 5.32
C THR A 71 9.40 11.71 4.87
N GLU A 72 8.90 12.40 3.85
CA GLU A 72 9.45 13.69 3.49
C GLU A 72 8.45 14.48 2.65
N VAL A 73 7.61 15.25 3.33
CA VAL A 73 7.17 16.51 2.74
C VAL A 73 8.38 17.42 2.91
N GLU A 74 9.07 17.77 1.81
CA GLU A 74 10.09 18.82 1.79
C GLU A 74 9.54 20.06 2.49
N THR A 75 9.82 20.21 3.77
CA THR A 75 9.63 21.43 4.53
C THR A 75 10.80 21.52 5.48
N ASN A 76 11.42 22.70 5.52
CA ASN A 76 12.63 23.03 6.27
C ASN A 76 12.48 22.93 7.80
N PHE A 77 11.89 21.86 8.32
CA PHE A 77 11.76 21.61 9.75
C PHE A 77 12.75 20.54 10.17
N VAL A 78 13.84 21.00 10.78
CA VAL A 78 14.82 20.18 11.51
C VAL A 78 14.13 19.65 12.78
N ILE A 79 13.22 18.70 12.62
CA ILE A 79 12.71 17.91 13.72
C ILE A 79 13.14 16.49 13.37
N ASP A 80 14.18 15.99 14.06
CA ASP A 80 14.53 14.56 14.05
C ASP A 80 13.47 13.81 14.87
N LEU A 81 12.24 13.78 14.34
CA LEU A 81 11.08 13.23 14.99
C LEU A 81 11.13 11.71 14.88
N LYS A 82 11.75 11.07 15.87
CA LYS A 82 11.74 9.61 16.01
C LYS A 82 10.50 9.19 16.77
N ILE A 83 9.61 8.49 16.07
CA ILE A 83 8.38 7.92 16.65
C ILE A 83 8.47 6.40 16.61
N ASP A 84 8.39 5.79 17.78
CA ASP A 84 8.23 4.35 17.92
C ASP A 84 6.77 4.01 18.20
N ALA A 85 6.24 3.04 17.45
CA ALA A 85 4.87 2.56 17.56
C ALA A 85 4.85 1.13 18.11
N TYR A 86 4.22 0.90 19.26
CA TYR A 86 4.08 -0.44 19.82
C TYR A 86 2.72 -0.69 20.49
N PRO A 87 2.22 -1.94 20.42
CA PRO A 87 2.68 -3.03 19.54
C PRO A 87 2.32 -2.77 18.06
N ASN A 88 3.14 -3.20 17.11
CA ASN A 88 2.79 -3.22 15.69
C ASN A 88 2.94 -4.67 15.17
N PRO A 89 1.83 -5.37 14.81
CA PRO A 89 0.43 -4.91 14.70
C PRO A 89 -0.28 -4.66 16.04
N THR A 90 -1.21 -3.70 16.10
CA THR A 90 -2.07 -3.42 17.28
C THR A 90 -3.54 -3.75 17.00
N THR A 91 -4.30 -4.11 18.05
CA THR A 91 -5.75 -4.35 17.99
C THR A 91 -6.59 -3.45 18.87
N ASN A 92 -6.00 -2.74 19.86
CA ASN A 92 -6.79 -2.05 20.88
C ASN A 92 -6.19 -0.72 21.35
N PHE A 93 -4.89 -0.69 21.64
CA PHE A 93 -4.17 0.54 22.02
C PHE A 93 -2.86 0.62 21.24
N LEU A 94 -2.59 1.81 20.71
CA LEU A 94 -1.33 2.14 20.05
C LEU A 94 -0.58 3.09 20.98
N ILE A 95 0.64 2.73 21.36
CA ILE A 95 1.51 3.61 22.11
C ILE A 95 2.49 4.24 21.11
N LEU A 96 2.47 5.57 21.05
CA LEU A 96 3.41 6.37 20.29
C LEU A 96 4.42 6.96 21.27
N TYR A 97 5.69 6.60 21.09
CA TYR A 97 6.80 7.14 21.86
C TYR A 97 7.58 8.12 20.99
N LEU A 98 7.77 9.35 21.47
CA LEU A 98 8.59 10.37 20.82
C LEU A 98 9.91 10.49 21.58
N GLU A 99 11.04 10.25 20.90
CA GLU A 99 12.37 10.47 21.47
C GLU A 99 12.68 11.98 21.51
N ASP A 100 13.27 12.46 22.61
CA ASP A 100 13.77 13.84 22.78
C ASP A 100 12.77 15.01 22.56
N ALA A 101 11.46 14.77 22.68
CA ALA A 101 10.44 15.81 22.57
C ALA A 101 9.83 16.23 23.92
N ASP A 102 9.81 17.55 24.21
CA ASP A 102 8.98 18.10 25.27
C ASP A 102 7.50 18.04 24.86
N LEU A 103 6.77 17.08 25.44
CA LEU A 103 5.36 16.81 25.14
C LEU A 103 4.41 17.93 25.58
N SER A 104 4.88 18.97 26.28
CA SER A 104 4.01 20.01 26.85
C SER A 104 3.37 20.95 25.84
N ASN A 105 3.94 21.12 24.65
CA ASN A 105 3.47 22.05 23.61
C ASN A 105 3.40 21.42 22.21
N ILE A 106 3.04 20.14 22.13
CA ILE A 106 2.91 19.44 20.85
C ILE A 106 1.44 19.30 20.48
N SER A 107 1.09 19.71 19.26
CA SER A 107 -0.19 19.35 18.65
C SER A 107 0.00 18.16 17.72
N TYR A 108 -0.88 17.16 17.80
CA TYR A 108 -0.82 15.99 16.93
C TYR A 108 -2.20 15.60 16.39
N GLN A 109 -2.21 14.98 15.21
CA GLN A 109 -3.41 14.43 14.58
C GLN A 109 -3.11 13.05 14.05
N LEU A 110 -3.94 12.08 14.42
CA LEU A 110 -3.85 10.71 13.95
C LEU A 110 -4.91 10.47 12.87
N TYR A 111 -4.51 9.88 11.74
CA TYR A 111 -5.39 9.60 10.60
C TYR A 111 -5.44 8.11 10.30
N ASP A 112 -6.58 7.64 9.80
CA ASP A 112 -6.68 6.32 9.17
C ASP A 112 -6.21 6.35 7.71
N ILE A 113 -6.13 5.16 7.08
CA ILE A 113 -5.70 5.02 5.68
C ILE A 113 -6.68 5.67 4.68
N GLN A 114 -7.87 6.06 5.11
CA GLN A 114 -8.84 6.80 4.31
C GLN A 114 -8.74 8.33 4.54
N GLY A 115 -7.80 8.78 5.37
CA GLY A 115 -7.60 10.19 5.70
C GLY A 115 -8.60 10.75 6.72
N LYS A 116 -9.33 9.89 7.43
CA LYS A 116 -10.24 10.33 8.51
C LYS A 116 -9.45 10.49 9.81
N ILE A 117 -9.74 11.58 10.53
CA ILE A 117 -9.16 11.84 11.85
C ILE A 117 -9.66 10.80 12.85
N ILE A 118 -8.72 10.08 13.46
CA ILE A 118 -8.92 9.16 14.58
C ILE A 118 -8.80 9.91 15.90
N GLU A 119 -7.79 10.78 16.03
CA GLU A 119 -7.51 11.57 17.24
C GLU A 119 -6.88 12.92 16.88
N SER A 120 -7.12 13.95 17.69
CA SER A 120 -6.50 15.26 17.59
C SER A 120 -6.27 15.81 18.99
N HIS A 121 -5.06 16.31 19.27
CA HIS A 121 -4.68 16.98 20.51
C HIS A 121 -3.89 18.25 20.21
#